data_AF-A0A9J6GAT3-F1
#
_entry.id   AF-A0A9J6GAT3-F1
#
_cell.length_a   1.000
_cell.length_b   1.000
_cell.length_c   1.000
_cell.angle_alpha   90.00
_cell.angle_beta   90.00
_cell.angle_gamma   90.00
#
_symmetry.space_group_name_H-M   'P 1'
#
loop_
_entity.id
_entity.type
_entity.pdbx_description
1 polymer ?
#
loop_
_entity_poly.entity_id
_entity_poly.type
_entity_poly.pdbx_seq_one_letter_code
_entity_poly.pdbx_strand_id
1 'polypeptide(L)'
;MKLLIEQVNLHFVKKERRHYSVHFMVFCCLLFTVSAHAYRFLRSHGSLILPRPLTIRSVCSSFGMSLQNEQQDAAFLTYIAKKIGDFSEDQRHVTLMVDEIHIKPFFDYKG
;
A
#
# COMPACT_ATOMS: atom_id res chain seq x y z
N MET A 1 5.46 3.48 18.64
CA MET A 1 6.82 3.05 19.05
C MET A 1 7.58 2.23 18.01
N LYS A 2 6.95 1.34 17.22
CA LYS A 2 7.65 0.45 16.26
C LYS A 2 8.43 1.17 15.15
N LEU A 3 7.92 2.31 14.63
CA LEU A 3 8.56 3.04 13.53
C LEU A 3 9.92 3.65 13.95
N LEU A 4 10.00 4.23 15.14
CA LEU A 4 11.24 4.82 15.66
C LEU A 4 12.32 3.76 15.87
N ILE A 5 11.96 2.61 16.44
CA ILE A 5 12.87 1.47 16.63
C ILE A 5 13.44 1.02 15.29
N GLU A 6 12.59 0.92 14.27
CA GLU A 6 13.02 0.53 12.93
C GLU A 6 13.94 1.57 12.28
N GLN A 7 13.69 2.87 12.47
CA GLN A 7 14.58 3.93 12.00
C GLN A 7 15.96 3.87 12.67
N VAL A 8 16.01 3.64 13.98
CA VAL A 8 17.26 3.45 14.72
C VAL A 8 18.03 2.25 14.18
N ASN A 9 17.36 1.10 14.00
CA ASN A 9 17.97 -0.10 13.44
C ASN A 9 18.53 0.13 12.02
N LEU A 10 17.78 0.84 11.16
CA LEU A 10 18.21 1.17 9.80
C LEU A 10 19.41 2.14 9.78
N HIS A 11 19.60 2.93 10.83
CA HIS A 11 20.71 3.85 10.98
C HIS A 11 22.02 3.11 11.32
N PHE A 12 21.95 2.03 12.11
CA PHE A 12 23.10 1.20 12.44
C PHE A 12 23.50 0.22 11.32
N VAL A 13 22.61 -0.03 10.35
CA VAL A 13 22.84 -0.96 9.24
C VAL A 13 23.37 -0.26 8.00
N LYS A 14 24.39 -0.85 7.37
CA LYS A 14 24.93 -0.40 6.07
C LYS A 14 23.83 -0.31 5.02
N LYS A 15 23.89 0.71 4.18
CA LYS A 15 22.84 1.04 3.17
C LYS A 15 22.43 -0.14 2.28
N GLU A 16 23.37 -1.00 1.93
CA GLU A 16 23.17 -2.18 1.06
C GLU A 16 22.45 -3.35 1.75
N ARG A 17 22.47 -3.42 3.08
CA ARG A 17 21.88 -4.51 3.87
C ARG A 17 20.59 -4.09 4.59
N ARG A 18 19.99 -2.97 4.18
CA ARG A 18 18.76 -2.47 4.80
C ARG A 18 17.58 -3.32 4.38
N HIS A 19 17.11 -4.15 5.30
CA HIS A 19 15.84 -4.86 5.19
C HIS A 19 14.76 -4.06 5.91
N TYR A 20 13.65 -3.83 5.24
CA TYR A 20 12.49 -3.16 5.78
C TYR A 20 11.49 -4.21 6.26
N SER A 21 10.92 -4.00 7.43
CA SER A 21 9.81 -4.83 7.91
C SER A 21 8.58 -4.63 7.02
N VAL A 22 7.72 -5.64 7.00
CA VAL A 22 6.45 -5.57 6.25
C VAL A 22 5.59 -4.40 6.72
N HIS A 23 5.49 -4.17 8.04
CA HIS A 23 4.70 -3.07 8.60
C HIS A 23 5.24 -1.70 8.19
N PHE A 24 6.56 -1.55 8.13
CA PHE A 24 7.17 -0.30 7.70
C PHE A 24 7.01 -0.07 6.19
N MET A 25 7.09 -1.13 5.39
CA MET A 25 6.77 -1.06 3.96
C MET A 25 5.31 -0.66 3.73
N VAL A 26 4.35 -1.26 4.44
CA VAL A 26 2.93 -0.88 4.36
C VAL A 26 2.75 0.60 4.72
N PHE A 27 3.36 1.06 5.81
CA PHE A 27 3.34 2.48 6.18
C PHE A 27 3.89 3.38 5.07
N CYS A 28 5.03 3.02 4.48
CA CYS A 28 5.64 3.80 3.40
C CYS A 28 4.77 3.82 2.13
N CYS A 29 4.12 2.70 1.79
CA CYS A 29 3.15 2.64 0.71
C CYS A 29 1.96 3.56 0.96
N LEU A 30 1.36 3.49 2.16
CA LEU A 30 0.25 4.39 2.54
C LEU A 30 0.64 5.86 2.44
N LEU A 31 1.80 6.23 3.00
CA LEU A 31 2.31 7.60 2.94
C LEU A 31 2.54 8.07 1.50
N PHE A 32 3.09 7.20 0.64
CA PHE A 32 3.31 7.50 -0.77
C PHE A 32 2.00 7.64 -1.56
N THR A 33 0.99 6.81 -1.26
CA THR A 33 -0.35 6.88 -1.88
C THR A 33 -1.07 8.16 -1.48
N VAL A 34 -0.98 8.59 -0.22
CA VAL A 34 -1.57 9.86 0.25
C VAL A 34 -0.88 11.06 -0.39
N SER A 35 0.46 11.07 -0.42
CA SER A 35 1.21 12.14 -1.09
C SER A 35 2.61 11.70 -1.50
N ALA A 36 2.77 11.40 -2.79
CA ALA A 36 4.07 11.08 -3.37
C ALA A 36 5.07 12.24 -3.26
N HIS A 37 4.60 13.49 -3.24
CA HIS A 37 5.46 14.67 -3.10
C HIS A 37 6.01 14.79 -1.67
N ALA A 38 5.14 14.72 -0.66
CA ALA A 38 5.56 14.75 0.74
C ALA A 38 6.51 13.59 1.06
N TYR A 39 6.23 12.40 0.54
CA TYR A 39 7.12 11.24 0.70
C TYR A 39 8.52 11.51 0.13
N ARG A 40 8.62 12.07 -1.08
CA ARG A 40 9.91 12.41 -1.71
C ARG A 40 10.66 13.48 -0.91
N PHE A 41 9.94 14.49 -0.42
CA PHE A 41 10.50 15.55 0.41
C PHE A 41 11.09 15.00 1.72
N LEU A 42 10.33 14.18 2.45
CA LEU A 42 10.79 13.55 3.70
C LEU A 42 12.02 12.67 3.48
N ARG A 43 12.06 11.97 2.34
CA ARG A 43 13.20 11.15 1.94
C ARG A 43 14.42 12.02 1.60
N SER A 44 14.26 13.10 0.84
CA SER A 44 15.37 13.97 0.43
C SER A 44 15.97 14.74 1.60
N HIS A 45 15.16 15.06 2.61
CA HIS A 45 15.61 15.74 3.82
C HIS A 45 16.58 14.87 4.66
N GLY A 46 16.62 13.56 4.42
CA GLY A 46 17.60 12.66 5.05
C GLY A 46 17.34 12.34 6.53
N SER A 47 16.38 13.01 7.17
CA SER A 47 15.98 12.76 8.56
C SER A 47 15.35 11.38 8.78
N LEU A 48 14.77 10.79 7.72
CA LEU A 48 14.17 9.46 7.76
C LEU A 48 14.76 8.57 6.66
N ILE A 49 15.09 7.34 7.05
CA ILE A 49 15.51 6.30 6.13
C ILE A 49 14.26 5.65 5.54
N LEU A 50 13.92 6.06 4.32
CA LEU A 50 12.74 5.61 3.59
C LEU A 50 13.10 4.75 2.36
N PRO A 51 12.27 3.76 1.97
CA PRO A 51 12.41 2.99 0.73
C PRO A 51 12.34 3.86 -0.52
N ARG A 52 12.99 3.44 -1.62
CA ARG A 52 12.93 4.19 -2.89
C ARG A 52 11.50 4.18 -3.43
N PRO A 53 11.04 5.25 -4.09
CA PRO A 53 9.75 5.23 -4.78
C PRO A 53 9.62 4.06 -5.75
N LEU A 54 10.72 3.63 -6.38
CA LEU A 54 10.78 2.42 -7.20
C LEU A 54 10.47 1.15 -6.40
N THR A 55 11.01 1.03 -5.18
CA THR A 55 10.74 -0.11 -4.27
C THR A 55 9.28 -0.13 -3.84
N ILE A 56 8.70 1.03 -3.53
CA ILE A 56 7.26 1.15 -3.23
C ILE A 56 6.43 0.71 -4.44
N ARG A 57 6.73 1.27 -5.62
CA ARG A 57 6.02 0.93 -6.85
C ARG A 57 6.10 -0.56 -7.17
N SER A 58 7.26 -1.18 -7.00
CA SER A 58 7.44 -2.61 -7.21
C SER A 58 6.56 -3.46 -6.28
N VAL A 59 6.41 -3.06 -5.02
CA VAL A 59 5.53 -3.73 -4.06
C VAL A 59 4.07 -3.47 -4.39
N CYS A 60 3.70 -2.26 -4.81
CA CYS A 60 2.33 -1.97 -5.22
C CYS A 60 1.97 -2.67 -6.55
N SER A 61 2.90 -2.79 -7.49
CA SER A 61 2.66 -3.41 -8.79
C SER A 61 2.53 -4.93 -8.71
N SER A 62 3.13 -5.58 -7.71
CA SER A 62 2.95 -7.03 -7.52
C SER A 62 1.51 -7.42 -7.18
N PHE A 63 0.65 -6.46 -6.80
CA PHE A 63 -0.77 -6.71 -6.56
C PHE A 63 -1.61 -6.77 -7.83
N GLY A 64 -1.04 -6.56 -9.02
CA GLY A 64 -1.65 -6.95 -10.29
C GLY A 64 -3.11 -6.50 -10.48
N MET A 65 -3.43 -5.27 -10.05
CA MET A 65 -4.77 -4.67 -10.06
C MET A 65 -5.24 -4.46 -11.50
N SER A 66 -5.74 -5.51 -12.13
CA SER A 66 -6.52 -5.45 -13.35
C SER A 66 -7.96 -5.80 -13.01
N LEU A 67 -8.92 -5.14 -13.66
CA LEU A 67 -10.36 -5.39 -13.43
C LEU A 67 -10.72 -6.86 -13.67
N GLN A 68 -10.02 -7.50 -14.63
CA GLN A 68 -10.20 -8.91 -14.98
C GLN A 68 -9.67 -9.84 -13.86
N ASN A 69 -8.55 -9.47 -13.23
CA ASN A 69 -8.00 -10.23 -12.12
C ASN A 69 -8.85 -10.04 -10.85
N GLU A 70 -9.32 -8.84 -10.54
CA GLU A 70 -10.18 -8.60 -9.36
C GLU A 70 -11.48 -9.43 -9.39
N GLN A 71 -12.10 -9.59 -10.56
CA GLN A 71 -13.31 -10.41 -10.71
C GLN A 71 -13.05 -11.92 -10.55
N GLN A 72 -11.82 -12.38 -10.77
CA GLN A 72 -11.45 -13.78 -10.69
C GLN A 72 -10.59 -14.12 -9.46
N ASP A 73 -10.18 -13.12 -8.68
CA ASP A 73 -9.33 -13.31 -7.52
C ASP A 73 -10.16 -13.73 -6.30
N ALA A 74 -10.16 -15.03 -6.00
CA ALA A 74 -10.74 -15.58 -4.78
C ALA A 74 -10.13 -14.95 -3.50
N ALA A 75 -8.93 -14.35 -3.59
CA ALA A 75 -8.30 -13.67 -2.48
C ALA A 75 -8.85 -12.27 -2.19
N PHE A 76 -9.58 -11.64 -3.13
CA PHE A 76 -10.00 -10.23 -3.04
C PHE A 76 -10.73 -9.90 -1.73
N LEU A 77 -11.73 -10.71 -1.35
CA LEU A 77 -12.48 -10.54 -0.10
C LEU A 77 -11.94 -11.40 1.07
N THR A 78 -10.86 -12.16 0.86
CA THR A 78 -10.38 -13.13 1.87
C THR A 78 -9.98 -12.45 3.19
N TYR A 79 -9.42 -11.24 3.14
CA TYR A 79 -9.07 -10.52 4.37
C TYR A 79 -10.31 -10.14 5.19
N ILE A 80 -11.33 -9.57 4.54
CA ILE A 80 -12.58 -9.20 5.21
C ILE A 80 -13.33 -10.45 5.67
N ALA A 81 -13.35 -11.52 4.86
CA ALA A 81 -13.96 -12.80 5.24
C ALA A 81 -13.33 -13.38 6.51
N LYS A 82 -12.01 -13.23 6.71
CA LYS A 82 -11.35 -13.62 7.98
C LYS A 82 -11.72 -12.72 9.16
N LYS A 83 -11.99 -11.44 8.89
CA LYS A 83 -12.27 -10.41 9.89
C LYS A 83 -13.74 -10.34 10.31
N ILE A 84 -14.67 -10.82 9.48
CA ILE A 84 -16.11 -10.67 9.72
C ILE A 84 -16.59 -11.41 10.99
N GLY A 85 -15.86 -12.47 11.40
CA GLY A 85 -16.11 -13.17 12.64
C GLY A 85 -15.88 -12.31 13.89
N ASP A 86 -14.99 -11.31 13.81
CA ASP A 86 -14.70 -10.36 14.89
C ASP A 86 -15.82 -9.32 15.06
N PHE A 87 -16.75 -9.22 14.10
CA PHE A 87 -17.79 -8.19 14.09
C PHE A 87 -19.04 -8.68 14.84
N SER A 88 -19.62 -7.79 15.62
CA SER A 88 -20.96 -7.97 16.23
C SER A 88 -22.06 -7.96 15.17
N GLU A 89 -23.25 -8.48 15.49
CA GLU A 89 -24.33 -8.64 14.50
C GLU A 89 -24.74 -7.32 13.85
N ASP A 90 -24.80 -6.23 14.61
CA ASP A 90 -25.08 -4.88 14.14
C ASP A 90 -24.00 -4.37 13.17
N GLN A 91 -22.74 -4.76 13.38
CA GLN A 91 -21.60 -4.36 12.53
C GLN A 91 -21.49 -5.15 11.22
N ARG A 92 -22.27 -6.23 11.04
CA ARG A 92 -22.26 -7.04 9.82
C ARG A 92 -23.20 -6.52 8.73
N HIS A 93 -24.07 -5.58 9.08
CA HIS A 93 -24.99 -4.98 8.13
C HIS A 93 -24.27 -3.91 7.32
N VAL A 94 -24.24 -4.06 5.99
CA VAL A 94 -23.62 -3.12 5.06
C VAL A 94 -24.58 -2.77 3.92
N THR A 95 -24.51 -1.55 3.41
CA THR A 95 -25.27 -1.11 2.23
C THR A 95 -24.32 -0.96 1.06
N LEU A 96 -24.61 -1.63 -0.05
CA LEU A 96 -23.87 -1.49 -1.30
C LEU A 96 -24.48 -0.36 -2.14
N MET A 97 -23.69 0.64 -2.46
CA MET A 97 -24.06 1.72 -3.37
C MET A 97 -23.18 1.65 -4.62
N VAL A 98 -23.79 1.79 -5.80
CA VAL A 98 -23.11 1.70 -7.10
C VAL A 98 -23.46 2.94 -7.92
N ASP A 99 -22.46 3.55 -8.54
CA ASP A 99 -22.59 4.74 -9.37
C ASP A 99 -21.59 4.68 -10.54
N GLU A 100 -21.82 5.48 -11.58
CA GLU A 100 -21.03 5.49 -12.81
C GLU A 100 -20.03 6.66 -12.85
N ILE A 101 -18.76 6.36 -13.15
CA ILE A 101 -17.72 7.38 -13.34
C ILE A 101 -17.47 7.57 -14.83
N HIS A 102 -17.76 8.77 -15.33
CA HIS A 102 -17.48 9.13 -16.72
C HIS A 102 -16.00 9.48 -16.89
N ILE A 103 -15.24 8.61 -17.55
CA ILE A 103 -13.83 8.80 -17.86
C ILE A 103 -13.71 9.29 -19.30
N LYS A 104 -12.81 10.26 -19.55
CA LYS A 104 -12.52 10.71 -20.91
C LYS A 104 -11.98 9.54 -21.74
N PRO A 105 -12.52 9.26 -22.95
CA PRO A 105 -11.98 8.21 -23.81
C PRO A 105 -10.52 8.48 -24.14
N PHE A 106 -9.66 7.48 -23.94
CA PHE A 106 -8.25 7.53 -24.31
C PHE A 106 -7.77 6.13 -24.70
N PHE A 107 -6.75 6.07 -25.55
CA PHE A 107 -6.07 4.84 -25.90
C PHE A 107 -4.81 4.71 -25.04
N ASP A 108 -4.73 3.65 -24.23
CA ASP A 108 -3.58 3.34 -23.39
C ASP A 108 -2.94 2.03 -23.86
N TYR A 109 -1.69 2.09 -24.32
CA TYR A 109 -0.94 0.89 -24.65
C TYR A 109 -0.14 0.44 -23.43
N LYS A 110 -0.64 -0.61 -22.76
CA LYS A 110 0.09 -1.36 -21.74
C LYS A 110 0.93 -2.40 -22.48
N GLY A 111 2.15 -2.04 -22.87
CA GLY A 111 3.08 -2.93 -23.57
C GLY A 111 3.38 -4.23 -22.83
#